data_AF-A0A7J6QAH2-F1
#
_entry.id   AF-A0A7J6QAH2-F1
#
_cell.length_a   1.000
_cell.length_b   1.000
_cell.length_c   1.000
_cell.angle_alpha   90.00
_cell.angle_beta   90.00
_cell.angle_gamma   90.00
#
_symmetry.space_group_name_H-M   'P 1'
#
loop_
_entity.id
_entity.type
_entity.pdbx_description
1 polymer ?
#
loop_
_entity_poly.entity_id
_entity_poly.type
_entity_poly.pdbx_seq_one_letter_code
_entity_poly.pdbx_strand_id
1 'polypeptide(L)'
;NDDDDEDENDDDKLKQKKSILSARIVHGILGGGDDIIRVRSGAFITFNNLKSSMAARQMVHYKIPFVMRTVGAPATKDVYWSNVGISHSKQQIGLLLSIVATICLCIFWTIPVAFVASISEVDNLKKELTFLADASQSWSGLDLLLKQISPIALAVLNALLPVFLMIFSKQEGHISKATLDASLFAKLALFFIIQTFFVSAIAGSLFTSLQQLADNPAATIRDILATNLPQQANFFIAFVFVQVGLGLALEIIRLVPYIISVIRSFIGPNLTEKERNTSWLG
;
A
#
# COMPACT_ATOMS: atom_id res chain seq x y z
N ASN A 1 26.27 34.04 -28.30
CA ASN A 1 25.77 35.11 -27.43
C ASN A 1 24.33 34.88 -26.97
N ASP A 2 23.67 33.77 -27.33
CA ASP A 2 22.28 33.53 -26.89
C ASP A 2 22.15 32.38 -25.87
N ASP A 3 23.24 31.69 -25.51
CA ASP A 3 23.21 30.55 -24.56
C ASP A 3 23.43 30.96 -23.10
N ASP A 4 23.97 32.16 -22.83
CA ASP A 4 24.28 32.61 -21.46
C ASP A 4 23.06 33.17 -20.70
N ASP A 5 22.00 33.58 -21.42
CA ASP A 5 20.80 34.21 -20.85
C ASP A 5 19.73 33.19 -20.34
N GLU A 6 19.76 31.94 -20.83
CA GLU A 6 18.85 30.88 -20.36
C GLU A 6 19.32 30.27 -19.03
N ASP A 7 20.63 30.08 -18.85
CA ASP A 7 21.22 29.51 -17.64
C ASP A 7 21.07 30.44 -16.42
N GLU A 8 21.16 31.76 -16.62
CA GLU A 8 21.00 32.76 -15.54
C GLU A 8 19.55 32.79 -15.00
N ASN A 9 18.58 32.54 -15.88
CA ASN A 9 17.15 32.49 -15.51
C ASN A 9 16.79 31.24 -14.70
N ASP A 10 17.41 30.10 -14.98
CA ASP A 10 17.14 28.86 -14.26
C ASP A 10 17.84 28.81 -12.91
N ASP A 11 19.02 29.41 -12.78
CA ASP A 11 19.71 29.57 -11.49
C ASP A 11 18.94 30.49 -10.52
N ASP A 12 18.32 31.55 -11.03
CA ASP A 12 17.50 32.44 -10.22
C ASP A 12 16.19 31.80 -9.78
N LYS A 13 15.54 31.00 -10.65
CA LYS A 13 14.41 30.15 -10.24
C LYS A 13 14.82 29.15 -9.16
N LEU A 14 16.02 28.57 -9.25
CA LEU A 14 16.51 27.59 -8.29
C LEU A 14 16.84 28.23 -6.93
N LYS A 15 17.43 29.42 -6.93
CA LYS A 15 17.66 30.24 -5.72
C LYS A 15 16.33 30.65 -5.08
N GLN A 16 15.35 31.07 -5.88
CA GLN A 16 14.03 31.44 -5.38
C GLN A 16 13.31 30.23 -4.78
N LYS A 17 13.40 29.05 -5.42
CA LYS A 17 12.82 27.80 -4.91
C LYS A 17 13.50 27.33 -3.63
N LYS A 18 14.83 27.44 -3.53
CA LYS A 18 15.61 27.18 -2.30
C LYS A 18 15.28 28.17 -1.18
N SER A 19 15.06 29.45 -1.51
CA SER A 19 14.62 30.49 -0.57
C SER A 19 13.21 30.20 -0.03
N ILE A 20 12.26 29.86 -0.90
CA ILE A 20 10.89 29.51 -0.48
C ILE A 20 10.88 28.21 0.34
N LEU A 21 11.71 27.21 -0.02
CA LEU A 21 11.82 25.96 0.71
C LEU A 21 12.45 26.19 2.10
N SER A 22 13.54 26.97 2.17
CA SER A 22 14.17 27.33 3.44
C SER A 22 13.26 28.19 4.31
N ALA A 23 12.51 29.13 3.73
CA ALA A 23 11.50 29.91 4.45
C ALA A 23 10.37 29.01 4.99
N ARG A 24 9.87 28.04 4.21
CA ARG A 24 8.86 27.06 4.69
C ARG A 24 9.40 26.11 5.76
N ILE A 25 10.68 25.71 5.66
CA ILE A 25 11.34 24.87 6.65
C ILE A 25 11.56 25.66 7.94
N VAL A 26 12.00 26.91 7.84
CA VAL A 26 12.20 27.81 8.98
C VAL A 26 10.86 28.12 9.66
N HIS A 27 9.81 28.41 8.91
CA HIS A 27 8.45 28.62 9.46
C HIS A 27 7.82 27.33 10.02
N GLY A 28 8.29 26.16 9.59
CA GLY A 28 7.86 24.86 10.12
C GLY A 28 8.65 24.38 11.35
N ILE A 29 9.91 24.80 11.50
CA ILE A 29 10.81 24.43 12.62
C ILE A 29 10.72 25.46 13.76
N LEU A 30 10.72 26.74 13.42
CA LEU A 30 10.37 27.83 14.31
C LEU A 30 8.91 28.13 14.02
N GLY A 31 7.99 27.57 14.81
CA GLY A 31 6.59 27.98 14.79
C GLY A 31 6.52 29.50 14.67
N GLY A 32 5.83 29.97 13.63
CA GLY A 32 5.85 31.36 13.22
C GLY A 32 5.52 32.26 14.41
N GLY A 33 6.20 33.40 14.50
CA GLY A 33 5.86 34.44 15.46
C GLY A 33 4.36 34.71 15.40
N ASP A 34 3.71 34.61 16.56
CA ASP A 34 2.26 34.70 16.82
C ASP A 34 1.42 33.42 16.63
N ASP A 35 2.04 32.25 16.41
CA ASP A 35 1.33 30.97 16.51
C ASP A 35 1.09 30.61 17.99
N ILE A 36 -0.18 30.62 18.41
CA ILE A 36 -0.65 29.94 19.62
C ILE A 36 -0.11 28.50 19.51
N ILE A 37 0.88 28.14 20.34
CA ILE A 37 1.47 26.80 20.35
C ILE A 37 0.30 25.82 20.41
N ARG A 38 0.04 25.10 19.30
CA ARG A 38 -1.04 24.12 19.26
C ARG A 38 -0.60 22.94 20.11
N VAL A 39 -0.86 23.05 21.41
CA VAL A 39 -0.53 22.01 22.38
C VAL A 39 -1.28 20.76 21.99
N ARG A 40 -0.53 19.72 21.64
CA ARG A 40 -1.10 18.40 21.35
C ARG A 40 -1.44 17.73 22.69
N SER A 41 -2.52 16.97 22.72
CA SER A 41 -2.96 16.22 23.90
C SER A 41 -2.11 14.95 24.11
N GLY A 42 -0.79 15.09 24.18
CA GLY A 42 0.16 13.99 24.39
C GLY A 42 1.56 14.51 24.69
N ALA A 43 2.29 13.80 25.55
CA ALA A 43 3.64 14.13 25.97
C ALA A 43 4.50 12.88 26.13
N PHE A 44 5.82 13.04 25.95
CA PHE A 44 6.80 12.00 26.28
C PHE A 44 7.33 12.25 27.69
N ILE A 45 7.33 11.21 28.52
CA ILE A 45 7.76 11.30 29.91
C ILE A 45 8.93 10.34 30.10
N THR A 46 10.05 10.87 30.59
CA THR A 46 11.25 10.09 30.93
C THR A 46 11.35 9.91 32.44
N PHE A 47 11.79 8.73 32.85
CA PHE A 47 12.02 8.40 34.25
C PHE A 47 13.49 8.05 34.47
N ASN A 48 14.01 8.31 35.67
CA ASN A 48 15.39 7.97 36.02
C ASN A 48 15.60 6.46 36.16
N ASN A 49 14.54 5.69 36.44
CA ASN A 49 14.59 4.24 36.68
C ASN A 49 13.63 3.48 35.76
N LEU A 50 14.05 2.30 35.29
CA LEU A 50 13.19 1.42 34.47
C LEU A 50 11.97 0.89 35.24
N LYS A 51 12.13 0.60 36.54
CA LYS A 51 11.05 0.09 37.38
C LYS A 51 9.89 1.08 37.47
N SER A 52 10.18 2.38 37.63
CA SER A 52 9.15 3.41 37.71
C SER A 52 8.47 3.66 36.37
N SER A 53 9.20 3.58 35.23
CA SER A 53 8.58 3.70 33.91
C SER A 53 7.65 2.53 33.59
N MET A 54 8.02 1.30 33.95
CA MET A 54 7.17 0.12 33.79
C MET A 54 5.92 0.20 34.67
N ALA A 55 6.07 0.63 35.94
CA ALA A 55 4.94 0.85 36.85
C ALA A 55 3.98 1.92 36.30
N ALA A 56 4.50 3.08 35.87
CA ALA A 56 3.70 4.15 35.28
C ALA A 56 3.00 3.71 33.97
N ARG A 57 3.59 2.80 33.19
CA ARG A 57 2.94 2.26 31.99
C ARG A 57 1.73 1.36 32.31
N GLN A 58 1.78 0.63 33.42
CA GLN A 58 0.76 -0.36 33.76
C GLN A 58 -0.37 0.20 34.63
N MET A 59 -0.13 1.32 35.32
CA MET A 59 -1.12 1.97 36.19
C MET A 59 -2.17 2.76 35.39
N VAL A 60 -3.38 2.82 35.95
CA VAL A 60 -4.45 3.71 35.49
C VAL A 60 -4.29 5.06 36.20
N HIS A 61 -4.00 6.11 35.43
CA HIS A 61 -3.70 7.44 35.99
C HIS A 61 -4.93 8.31 36.24
N TYR A 62 -6.08 7.98 35.66
CA TYR A 62 -7.29 8.80 35.74
C TYR A 62 -8.54 7.94 35.91
N LYS A 63 -9.54 8.47 36.63
CA LYS A 63 -10.81 7.76 36.93
C LYS A 63 -11.57 7.38 35.66
N ILE A 64 -11.60 8.27 34.67
CA ILE A 64 -12.23 8.03 33.38
C ILE A 64 -11.22 7.36 32.45
N PRO A 65 -11.53 6.20 31.88
CA PRO A 65 -10.62 5.53 30.96
C PRO A 65 -10.34 6.40 29.72
N PHE A 66 -9.17 6.24 29.11
CA PHE A 66 -8.72 6.92 27.87
C PHE A 66 -8.42 8.43 27.94
N VAL A 67 -8.64 9.10 29.08
CA VAL A 67 -8.24 10.51 29.27
C VAL A 67 -6.72 10.65 29.40
N MET A 68 -6.10 9.79 30.21
CA MET A 68 -4.65 9.73 30.41
C MET A 68 -4.17 8.30 30.18
N ARG A 69 -4.03 7.94 28.90
CA ARG A 69 -3.52 6.63 28.49
C ARG A 69 -2.01 6.68 28.36
N THR A 70 -1.31 5.82 29.10
CA THR A 70 0.13 5.62 28.96
C THR A 70 0.40 4.42 28.04
N VAL A 71 1.34 4.60 27.11
CA VAL A 71 1.84 3.54 26.23
C VAL A 71 3.36 3.58 26.23
N GLY A 72 4.00 2.47 25.88
CA GLY A 72 5.45 2.47 25.68
C GLY A 72 5.81 3.43 24.55
N ALA A 73 6.73 4.35 24.83
CA ALA A 73 7.24 5.25 23.79
C ALA A 73 8.04 4.44 22.76
N PRO A 74 7.76 4.59 21.46
CA PRO A 74 8.57 3.96 20.42
C PRO A 74 9.93 4.66 20.28
N ALA A 75 10.85 4.03 19.56
CA ALA A 75 12.14 4.62 19.25
C ALA A 75 11.96 5.97 18.51
N THR A 76 12.85 6.93 18.73
CA THR A 76 12.72 8.30 18.20
C THR A 76 12.55 8.36 16.68
N LYS A 77 13.19 7.46 15.93
CA LYS A 77 13.09 7.35 14.46
C LYS A 77 11.79 6.70 13.97
N ASP A 78 11.15 5.93 14.85
CA ASP A 78 9.93 5.17 14.60
C ASP A 78 8.66 5.95 15.00
N VAL A 79 8.80 7.10 15.66
CA VAL A 79 7.67 7.98 15.99
C VAL A 79 7.07 8.54 14.71
N TYR A 80 5.78 8.32 14.51
CA TYR A 80 4.98 8.96 13.47
C TYR A 80 4.30 10.21 14.02
N TRP A 81 5.00 11.34 13.90
CA TRP A 81 4.64 12.63 14.50
C TRP A 81 3.24 13.15 14.13
N SER A 82 2.76 12.85 12.92
CA SER A 82 1.43 13.28 12.47
C SER A 82 0.30 12.73 13.36
N ASN A 83 0.49 11.54 13.94
CA ASN A 83 -0.52 10.88 14.78
C ASN A 83 -0.36 11.13 16.27
N VAL A 84 0.68 11.85 16.70
CA VAL A 84 0.89 12.17 18.11
C VAL A 84 -0.18 13.18 18.58
N GLY A 85 -0.86 12.83 19.68
CA GLY A 85 -1.87 13.68 20.31
C GLY A 85 -3.26 13.65 19.68
N ILE A 86 -3.56 12.65 18.85
CA ILE A 86 -4.93 12.39 18.36
C ILE A 86 -5.82 11.95 19.54
N SER A 87 -7.02 12.52 19.63
CA SER A 87 -8.02 12.12 20.63
C SER A 87 -8.53 10.70 20.39
N HIS A 88 -8.79 9.96 21.47
CA HIS A 88 -9.26 8.57 21.41
C HIS A 88 -10.50 8.39 20.53
N SER A 89 -11.48 9.32 20.58
CA SER A 89 -12.68 9.22 19.75
C SER A 89 -12.37 9.29 18.25
N LYS A 90 -11.44 10.16 17.85
CA LYS A 90 -10.99 10.25 16.45
C LYS A 90 -10.23 8.99 16.03
N GLN A 91 -9.44 8.42 16.95
CA GLN A 91 -8.74 7.16 16.70
C GLN A 91 -9.71 6.00 16.46
N GLN A 92 -10.76 5.87 17.27
CA GLN A 92 -11.78 4.83 17.11
C GLN A 92 -12.57 4.98 15.81
N ILE A 93 -12.95 6.20 15.44
CA ILE A 93 -13.62 6.47 14.16
C ILE A 93 -12.70 6.14 12.98
N GLY A 94 -11.43 6.53 13.05
CA GLY A 94 -10.43 6.21 12.03
C GLY A 94 -10.21 4.71 11.87
N LEU A 95 -10.17 3.96 12.99
CA LEU A 95 -10.08 2.50 12.99
C LEU A 95 -11.32 1.86 12.36
N LEU A 96 -12.52 2.27 12.77
CA LEU A 96 -13.76 1.77 12.21
C LEU A 96 -13.84 2.04 10.70
N LEU A 97 -13.52 3.26 10.29
CA LEU A 97 -13.51 3.65 8.88
C LEU A 97 -12.48 2.84 8.08
N SER A 98 -11.28 2.60 8.63
CA SER A 98 -10.26 1.78 7.99
C SER A 98 -10.72 0.34 7.82
N ILE A 99 -11.40 -0.26 8.80
CA ILE A 99 -11.93 -1.62 8.70
C ILE A 99 -12.99 -1.70 7.60
N VAL A 100 -13.98 -0.80 7.64
CA VAL A 100 -15.05 -0.76 6.63
C VAL A 100 -14.46 -0.53 5.23
N ALA A 101 -13.54 0.42 5.08
CA ALA A 101 -12.87 0.69 3.80
C ALA A 101 -12.07 -0.51 3.30
N THR A 102 -11.41 -1.26 4.19
CA THR A 102 -10.66 -2.47 3.82
C THR A 102 -11.61 -3.58 3.34
N ILE A 103 -12.75 -3.77 4.00
CA ILE A 103 -13.77 -4.74 3.57
C ILE A 103 -14.36 -4.35 2.21
N CYS A 104 -14.74 -3.08 2.04
CA CYS A 104 -15.24 -2.57 0.76
C CYS A 104 -14.19 -2.75 -0.35
N LEU A 105 -12.94 -2.36 -0.10
CA LEU A 105 -11.85 -2.56 -1.05
C LEU A 105 -11.73 -4.04 -1.43
N CYS A 106 -11.78 -4.96 -0.47
CA CYS A 106 -11.68 -6.40 -0.73
C CYS A 106 -12.76 -6.90 -1.72
N ILE A 107 -14.01 -6.47 -1.53
CA ILE A 107 -15.13 -6.87 -2.40
C ILE A 107 -14.98 -6.23 -3.79
N PHE A 108 -14.77 -4.91 -3.83
CA PHE A 108 -14.71 -4.16 -5.09
C PHE A 108 -13.45 -4.43 -5.91
N TRP A 109 -12.38 -4.95 -5.31
CA TRP A 109 -11.13 -5.25 -6.02
C TRP A 109 -11.24 -6.43 -6.99
N THR A 110 -12.24 -7.29 -6.81
CA THR A 110 -12.53 -8.38 -7.76
C THR A 110 -12.87 -7.84 -9.15
N ILE A 111 -13.58 -6.72 -9.23
CA ILE A 111 -14.05 -6.09 -10.47
C ILE A 111 -12.89 -5.63 -11.37
N PRO A 112 -11.94 -4.79 -10.91
CA PRO A 112 -10.81 -4.38 -11.74
C PRO A 112 -9.89 -5.55 -12.09
N VAL A 113 -9.73 -6.53 -11.20
CA VAL A 113 -8.94 -7.74 -11.51
C VAL A 113 -9.60 -8.54 -12.62
N ALA A 114 -10.91 -8.77 -12.55
CA ALA A 114 -11.66 -9.47 -13.60
C ALA A 114 -11.65 -8.72 -14.93
N PHE A 115 -11.72 -7.38 -14.89
CA PHE A 115 -11.61 -6.53 -16.08
C PHE A 115 -10.23 -6.62 -16.73
N VAL A 116 -9.14 -6.61 -15.95
CA VAL A 116 -7.79 -6.81 -16.51
C VAL A 116 -7.63 -8.24 -17.04
N ALA A 117 -8.17 -9.22 -16.34
CA ALA A 117 -8.13 -10.62 -16.77
C ALA A 117 -8.88 -10.85 -18.09
N SER A 118 -10.04 -10.19 -18.31
CA SER A 118 -10.77 -10.31 -19.57
C SER A 118 -10.00 -9.71 -20.75
N ILE A 119 -9.29 -8.59 -20.53
CA ILE A 119 -8.40 -7.97 -21.55
C ILE A 119 -7.22 -8.89 -21.89
N SER A 120 -6.78 -9.72 -20.95
CA SER A 120 -5.67 -10.66 -21.17
C SER A 120 -5.95 -11.72 -22.23
N GLU A 121 -7.22 -12.05 -22.46
CA GLU A 121 -7.64 -13.06 -23.43
C GLU A 121 -7.87 -12.41 -24.80
N VAL A 122 -6.75 -12.09 -25.47
CA VAL A 122 -6.74 -11.35 -26.74
C VAL A 122 -7.56 -12.06 -27.83
N ASP A 123 -7.61 -13.39 -27.80
CA ASP A 123 -8.35 -14.19 -28.78
C ASP A 123 -9.86 -14.12 -28.58
N ASN A 124 -10.33 -13.96 -27.33
CA ASN A 124 -11.75 -13.71 -27.05
C ASN A 124 -12.12 -12.24 -27.34
N LEU A 125 -11.22 -11.29 -27.06
CA LEU A 125 -11.45 -9.88 -27.40
C LEU A 125 -11.59 -9.66 -28.91
N LYS A 126 -10.77 -10.34 -29.73
CA LYS A 126 -10.86 -10.25 -31.20
C LYS A 126 -12.14 -10.86 -31.76
N LYS A 127 -12.74 -11.84 -31.07
CA LYS A 127 -14.02 -12.44 -31.46
C LYS A 127 -15.23 -11.55 -31.12
N GLU A 128 -15.19 -10.90 -29.96
CA GLU A 128 -16.26 -10.02 -29.48
C GLU A 128 -16.21 -8.61 -30.12
N LEU A 129 -15.01 -8.11 -30.43
CA LEU A 129 -14.79 -6.76 -30.96
C LEU A 129 -14.12 -6.84 -32.34
N THR A 130 -14.93 -6.86 -33.39
CA THR A 130 -14.48 -6.93 -34.79
C THR A 130 -13.53 -5.78 -35.19
N PHE A 131 -13.67 -4.59 -34.58
CA PHE A 131 -12.76 -3.46 -34.83
C PHE A 131 -11.30 -3.73 -34.39
N LEU A 132 -11.10 -4.58 -33.36
CA LEU A 132 -9.77 -4.99 -32.90
C LEU A 132 -9.16 -6.05 -33.82
N ALA A 133 -9.99 -6.87 -34.46
CA ALA A 133 -9.53 -7.82 -35.47
C ALA A 133 -9.02 -7.08 -36.72
N ASP A 134 -9.75 -6.08 -37.20
CA ASP A 134 -9.36 -5.25 -38.35
C ASP A 134 -8.08 -4.44 -38.06
N ALA A 135 -7.96 -3.86 -36.86
CA ALA A 135 -6.76 -3.14 -36.42
C ALA A 135 -5.54 -4.07 -36.23
N SER A 136 -5.74 -5.29 -35.73
CA SER A 136 -4.68 -6.30 -35.60
C SER A 136 -4.15 -6.79 -36.95
N GLN A 137 -4.97 -6.77 -38.00
CA GLN A 137 -4.57 -7.16 -39.35
C GLN A 137 -3.77 -6.04 -40.05
N SER A 138 -4.03 -4.79 -39.71
CA SER A 138 -3.28 -3.61 -40.18
C SER A 138 -1.89 -3.47 -39.57
N TRP A 139 -1.69 -3.86 -38.30
CA TRP A 139 -0.42 -3.68 -37.60
C TRP A 139 -0.02 -4.96 -36.86
N SER A 140 0.94 -5.71 -37.40
CA SER A 140 1.36 -7.00 -36.81
C SER A 140 1.95 -6.87 -35.39
N GLY A 141 2.36 -5.66 -34.98
CA GLY A 141 2.87 -5.35 -33.64
C GLY A 141 1.79 -5.10 -32.58
N LEU A 142 0.54 -4.85 -32.98
CA LEU A 142 -0.55 -4.63 -32.02
C LEU A 142 -0.82 -5.89 -31.19
N ASP A 143 -0.75 -7.08 -31.79
CA ASP A 143 -1.00 -8.32 -31.07
C ASP A 143 0.01 -8.57 -29.94
N LEU A 144 1.28 -8.23 -30.18
CA LEU A 144 2.35 -8.32 -29.18
C LEU A 144 2.18 -7.27 -28.08
N LEU A 145 1.79 -6.04 -28.44
CA LEU A 145 1.49 -4.97 -27.49
C LEU A 145 0.28 -5.31 -26.60
N LEU A 146 -0.82 -5.78 -27.17
CA LEU A 146 -2.01 -6.18 -26.41
C LEU A 146 -1.71 -7.32 -25.42
N LYS A 147 -0.93 -8.32 -25.85
CA LYS A 147 -0.48 -9.42 -24.99
C LYS A 147 0.39 -8.94 -23.82
N GLN A 148 1.18 -7.88 -24.01
CA GLN A 148 2.07 -7.35 -22.97
C GLN A 148 1.39 -6.33 -22.05
N ILE A 149 0.37 -5.61 -22.52
CA ILE A 149 -0.37 -4.61 -21.74
C ILE A 149 -1.09 -5.25 -20.55
N SER A 150 -1.69 -6.43 -20.72
CA SER A 150 -2.43 -7.10 -19.64
C SER A 150 -1.54 -7.47 -18.43
N PRO A 151 -0.41 -8.18 -18.58
CA PRO A 151 0.50 -8.48 -17.48
C PRO A 151 1.01 -7.22 -16.77
N ILE A 152 1.30 -6.15 -17.53
CA ILE A 152 1.73 -4.87 -16.98
C ILE A 152 0.60 -4.24 -16.16
N ALA A 153 -0.62 -4.20 -16.70
CA ALA A 153 -1.78 -3.66 -15.99
C ALA A 153 -2.06 -4.44 -14.70
N LEU A 154 -1.94 -5.76 -14.73
CA LEU A 154 -2.10 -6.61 -13.54
C LEU A 154 -0.99 -6.35 -12.50
N ALA A 155 0.26 -6.17 -12.95
CA ALA A 155 1.37 -5.82 -12.07
C ALA A 155 1.16 -4.44 -11.42
N VAL A 156 0.73 -3.44 -12.19
CA VAL A 156 0.41 -2.10 -11.68
C VAL A 156 -0.73 -2.16 -10.67
N LEU A 157 -1.79 -2.93 -10.97
CA LEU A 157 -2.91 -3.12 -10.05
C LEU A 157 -2.42 -3.73 -8.73
N ASN A 158 -1.64 -4.80 -8.77
CA ASN A 158 -1.06 -5.43 -7.57
C ASN A 158 -0.13 -4.49 -6.78
N ALA A 159 0.61 -3.60 -7.45
CA ALA A 159 1.46 -2.60 -6.80
C ALA A 159 0.64 -1.47 -6.13
N LEU A 160 -0.55 -1.17 -6.63
CA LEU A 160 -1.45 -0.14 -6.12
C LEU A 160 -2.17 -0.58 -4.82
N LEU A 161 -2.45 -1.88 -4.68
CA LEU A 161 -3.12 -2.46 -3.52
C LEU A 161 -2.47 -2.08 -2.16
N PRO A 162 -1.16 -2.33 -1.91
CA PRO A 162 -0.55 -1.96 -0.65
C PRO A 162 -0.56 -0.45 -0.41
N VAL A 163 -0.58 0.37 -1.46
CA VAL A 163 -0.68 1.84 -1.34
C VAL A 163 -2.04 2.24 -0.76
N PHE A 164 -3.14 1.67 -1.25
CA PHE A 164 -4.47 1.94 -0.68
C PHE A 164 -4.59 1.48 0.76
N LEU A 165 -4.12 0.26 1.07
CA LEU A 165 -4.15 -0.25 2.44
C LEU A 165 -3.27 0.58 3.38
N MET A 166 -2.15 1.13 2.89
CA MET A 166 -1.29 2.05 3.64
C MET A 166 -2.02 3.35 3.96
N ILE A 167 -2.79 3.90 3.01
CA ILE A 167 -3.60 5.10 3.24
C ILE A 167 -4.64 4.83 4.34
N PHE A 168 -5.29 3.67 4.33
CA PHE A 168 -6.25 3.31 5.37
C PHE A 168 -5.58 3.10 6.72
N SER A 169 -4.44 2.39 6.79
CA SER A 169 -3.66 2.21 8.03
C SER A 169 -3.16 3.53 8.64
N LYS A 170 -2.84 4.53 7.82
CA LYS A 170 -2.45 5.87 8.30
C LYS A 170 -3.60 6.57 9.04
N GLN A 171 -4.85 6.34 8.62
CA GLN A 171 -6.04 6.97 9.23
C GLN A 171 -6.38 6.39 10.62
N GLU A 172 -5.83 5.22 10.98
CA GLU A 172 -6.07 4.56 12.28
C GLU A 172 -5.40 5.26 13.46
N GLY A 173 -4.47 6.20 13.21
CA GLY A 173 -3.86 6.98 14.29
C GLY A 173 -2.75 6.26 15.08
N HIS A 174 -2.07 5.27 14.47
CA HIS A 174 -0.91 4.60 15.09
C HIS A 174 0.25 5.57 15.32
N ILE A 175 0.89 5.51 16.50
CA ILE A 175 1.98 6.43 16.92
C ILE A 175 3.36 5.95 16.44
N SER A 176 3.52 4.64 16.24
CA SER A 176 4.77 4.02 15.76
C SER A 176 4.61 3.58 14.30
N LYS A 177 5.63 3.80 13.47
CA LYS A 177 5.65 3.31 12.09
C LYS A 177 5.63 1.78 12.07
N ALA A 178 6.38 1.12 12.97
CA ALA A 178 6.33 -0.34 13.09
C ALA A 178 4.92 -0.86 13.40
N THR A 179 4.16 -0.17 14.27
CA THR A 179 2.75 -0.56 14.52
C THR A 179 1.84 -0.30 13.33
N LEU A 180 2.12 0.74 12.55
CA LEU A 180 1.40 1.06 11.32
C LEU A 180 1.67 -0.01 10.26
N ASP A 181 2.93 -0.40 10.08
CA ASP A 181 3.35 -1.45 9.15
C ASP A 181 2.78 -2.82 9.55
N ALA A 182 2.71 -3.11 10.85
CA ALA A 182 2.05 -4.31 11.36
C ALA A 182 0.55 -4.34 11.04
N SER A 183 -0.15 -3.19 11.17
CA SER A 183 -1.56 -3.07 10.76
C SER A 183 -1.74 -3.26 9.25
N LEU A 184 -0.88 -2.65 8.44
CA LEU A 184 -0.86 -2.85 6.99
C LEU A 184 -0.63 -4.32 6.63
N PHE A 185 0.32 -4.98 7.27
CA PHE A 185 0.59 -6.40 7.04
C PHE A 185 -0.63 -7.27 7.38
N ALA A 186 -1.28 -7.01 8.51
CA ALA A 186 -2.49 -7.74 8.89
C ALA A 186 -3.61 -7.58 7.86
N LYS A 187 -3.81 -6.36 7.33
CA LYS A 187 -4.82 -6.10 6.28
C LYS A 187 -4.45 -6.74 4.95
N LEU A 188 -3.20 -6.68 4.54
CA LEU A 188 -2.70 -7.35 3.33
C LEU A 188 -2.88 -8.86 3.44
N ALA A 189 -2.55 -9.45 4.59
CA ALA A 189 -2.75 -10.88 4.84
C ALA A 189 -4.23 -11.25 4.76
N LEU A 190 -5.12 -10.51 5.42
CA LEU A 190 -6.56 -10.73 5.32
C LEU A 190 -7.07 -10.59 3.88
N PHE A 191 -6.60 -9.58 3.16
CA PHE A 191 -6.95 -9.37 1.76
C PHE A 191 -6.54 -10.57 0.90
N PHE A 192 -5.29 -11.04 0.99
CA PHE A 192 -4.82 -12.19 0.22
C PHE A 192 -5.55 -13.48 0.61
N ILE A 193 -5.87 -13.69 1.88
CA ILE A 193 -6.68 -14.84 2.31
C ILE A 193 -8.07 -14.76 1.65
N ILE A 194 -8.76 -13.62 1.71
CA ILE A 194 -10.09 -13.50 1.12
C ILE A 194 -10.01 -13.65 -0.41
N GLN A 195 -9.10 -12.93 -1.06
CA GLN A 195 -9.04 -12.83 -2.52
C GLN A 195 -8.42 -14.07 -3.18
N THR A 196 -7.36 -14.63 -2.62
CA THR A 196 -6.65 -15.76 -3.21
C THR A 196 -7.23 -17.10 -2.78
N PHE A 197 -7.81 -17.21 -1.57
CA PHE A 197 -8.40 -18.47 -1.10
C PHE A 197 -9.92 -18.49 -1.24
N PHE A 198 -10.66 -17.56 -0.62
CA PHE A 198 -12.13 -17.62 -0.63
C PHE A 198 -12.72 -17.30 -2.01
N VAL A 199 -12.26 -16.24 -2.68
CA VAL A 199 -12.78 -15.88 -4.00
C VAL A 199 -12.44 -16.96 -5.03
N SER A 200 -11.21 -17.50 -5.03
CA SER A 200 -10.86 -18.58 -5.97
C SER A 200 -11.65 -19.85 -5.71
N ALA A 201 -11.83 -20.24 -4.43
CA ALA A 201 -12.57 -21.43 -4.04
C ALA A 201 -14.05 -21.35 -4.48
N ILE A 202 -14.64 -20.15 -4.43
CA ILE A 202 -16.03 -19.90 -4.79
C ILE A 202 -16.21 -19.65 -6.29
N ALA A 203 -15.24 -19.04 -6.99
CA ALA A 203 -15.36 -18.65 -8.39
C ALA A 203 -15.72 -19.81 -9.34
N GLY A 204 -15.23 -21.02 -9.08
CA GLY A 204 -15.53 -22.20 -9.90
C GLY A 204 -16.97 -22.74 -9.76
N SER A 205 -17.67 -22.40 -8.68
CA SER A 205 -19.01 -22.93 -8.35
C SER A 205 -20.08 -21.85 -8.23
N LEU A 206 -19.70 -20.57 -8.14
CA LEU A 206 -20.65 -19.47 -7.96
C LEU A 206 -21.67 -19.39 -9.10
N PHE A 207 -21.23 -19.56 -10.35
CA PHE A 207 -22.11 -19.47 -11.51
C PHE A 207 -23.13 -20.62 -11.58
N THR A 208 -22.79 -21.81 -11.10
CA THR A 208 -23.69 -22.98 -11.11
C THR A 208 -24.58 -23.06 -9.87
N SER A 209 -24.13 -22.51 -8.73
CA SER A 209 -24.85 -22.56 -7.45
C SER A 209 -25.57 -21.26 -7.07
N LEU A 210 -25.51 -20.21 -7.91
CA LEU A 210 -26.20 -18.92 -7.67
C LEU A 210 -27.71 -19.07 -7.42
N GLN A 211 -28.36 -20.02 -8.10
CA GLN A 211 -29.78 -20.33 -7.89
C GLN A 211 -30.03 -21.03 -6.54
N GLN A 212 -29.10 -21.87 -6.09
CA GLN A 212 -29.21 -22.62 -4.83
C GLN A 212 -28.83 -21.77 -3.60
N LEU A 213 -28.01 -20.74 -3.80
CA LEU A 213 -27.58 -19.81 -2.74
C LEU A 213 -28.71 -18.92 -2.24
N ALA A 214 -29.72 -18.64 -3.09
CA ALA A 214 -30.89 -17.86 -2.75
C ALA A 214 -31.81 -18.59 -1.75
N ASP A 215 -31.87 -19.92 -1.80
CA ASP A 215 -32.76 -20.72 -0.98
C ASP A 215 -32.12 -21.13 0.37
N ASN A 216 -30.84 -21.52 0.40
CA ASN A 216 -30.16 -21.93 1.64
C ASN A 216 -28.65 -21.60 1.65
N PRO A 217 -28.25 -20.35 2.00
CA PRO A 217 -26.88 -19.90 1.84
C PRO A 217 -25.86 -20.69 2.67
N ALA A 218 -26.18 -21.06 3.91
CA ALA A 218 -25.23 -21.72 4.80
C ALA A 218 -24.91 -23.18 4.39
N ALA A 219 -25.91 -23.93 3.92
CA ALA A 219 -25.72 -25.32 3.50
C ALA A 219 -24.96 -25.39 2.17
N THR A 220 -25.34 -24.55 1.21
CA THR A 220 -24.69 -24.48 -0.11
C THR A 220 -23.23 -24.05 -0.01
N ILE A 221 -22.90 -23.06 0.85
CA ILE A 221 -21.50 -22.66 1.09
C ILE A 221 -20.70 -23.83 1.65
N ARG A 222 -21.23 -24.57 2.63
CA ARG A 222 -20.54 -25.73 3.21
C ARG A 222 -20.24 -26.79 2.16
N ASP A 223 -21.21 -27.13 1.33
CA ASP A 223 -21.09 -28.21 0.35
C ASP A 223 -20.17 -27.80 -0.82
N ILE A 224 -20.20 -26.52 -1.22
CA ILE A 224 -19.24 -25.92 -2.16
C ILE A 224 -17.82 -26.00 -1.61
N LEU A 225 -17.60 -25.57 -0.36
CA LEU A 225 -16.26 -25.61 0.24
C LEU A 225 -15.76 -27.05 0.37
N ALA A 226 -16.61 -27.99 0.78
CA ALA A 226 -16.22 -29.39 0.95
C ALA A 226 -15.79 -30.07 -0.36
N THR A 227 -16.40 -29.69 -1.49
CA THR A 227 -16.14 -30.32 -2.80
C THR A 227 -15.07 -29.59 -3.61
N ASN A 228 -15.06 -28.26 -3.59
CA ASN A 228 -14.14 -27.45 -4.41
C ASN A 228 -12.76 -27.29 -3.78
N LEU A 229 -12.64 -27.27 -2.44
CA LEU A 229 -11.34 -27.10 -1.79
C LEU A 229 -10.36 -28.25 -2.12
N PRO A 230 -10.76 -29.55 -2.07
CA PRO A 230 -9.88 -30.63 -2.47
C PRO A 230 -9.49 -30.56 -3.96
N GLN A 231 -10.41 -30.15 -4.83
CA GLN A 231 -10.14 -30.02 -6.28
C GLN A 231 -9.13 -28.90 -6.58
N GLN A 232 -9.16 -27.79 -5.83
CA GLN A 232 -8.20 -26.69 -5.99
C GLN A 232 -6.86 -26.93 -5.28
N ALA A 233 -6.71 -27.99 -4.48
CA ALA A 233 -5.47 -28.26 -3.75
C ALA A 233 -4.25 -28.33 -4.68
N ASN A 234 -4.39 -28.96 -5.86
CA ASN A 234 -3.30 -29.06 -6.83
C ASN A 234 -2.88 -27.68 -7.37
N PHE A 235 -3.85 -26.78 -7.59
CA PHE A 235 -3.57 -25.40 -7.98
C PHE A 235 -2.80 -24.65 -6.90
N PHE A 236 -3.22 -24.75 -5.63
CA PHE A 236 -2.52 -24.08 -4.53
C PHE A 236 -1.11 -24.63 -4.31
N ILE A 237 -0.92 -25.95 -4.44
CA ILE A 237 0.42 -26.56 -4.38
C ILE A 237 1.31 -25.99 -5.48
N ALA A 238 0.86 -25.98 -6.73
CA ALA A 238 1.61 -25.40 -7.85
C ALA A 238 1.88 -23.90 -7.65
N PHE A 239 0.89 -23.14 -7.17
CA PHE A 239 1.04 -21.72 -6.87
C PHE A 239 2.11 -21.45 -5.80
N VAL A 240 2.13 -22.22 -4.72
CA VAL A 240 3.16 -22.11 -3.67
C VAL A 240 4.53 -22.45 -4.24
N PHE A 241 4.67 -23.51 -5.06
CA PHE A 241 5.94 -23.83 -5.71
C PHE A 241 6.43 -22.70 -6.61
N VAL A 242 5.55 -22.09 -7.40
CA VAL A 242 5.88 -20.97 -8.27
C VAL A 242 6.30 -19.75 -7.45
N GLN A 243 5.54 -19.40 -6.40
CA GLN A 243 5.86 -18.22 -5.60
C GLN A 243 7.12 -18.38 -4.74
N VAL A 244 7.29 -19.52 -4.10
CA VAL A 244 8.49 -19.80 -3.30
C VAL A 244 9.70 -19.98 -4.22
N GLY A 245 9.55 -20.68 -5.34
CA GLY A 245 10.62 -20.93 -6.29
C GLY A 245 11.05 -19.66 -7.04
N LEU A 246 10.17 -19.12 -7.88
CA LEU A 246 10.49 -17.95 -8.70
C LEU A 246 10.51 -16.66 -7.88
N GLY A 247 9.59 -16.47 -6.93
CA GLY A 247 9.50 -15.25 -6.14
C GLY A 247 10.75 -15.02 -5.29
N LEU A 248 11.19 -16.04 -4.53
CA LEU A 248 12.42 -15.92 -3.73
C LEU A 248 13.67 -15.80 -4.61
N ALA A 249 13.72 -16.52 -5.74
CA ALA A 249 14.85 -16.41 -6.68
C ALA A 249 15.00 -14.97 -7.22
N LEU A 250 13.89 -14.32 -7.60
CA LEU A 250 13.88 -12.94 -8.07
C LEU A 250 14.24 -11.94 -6.95
N GLU A 251 13.84 -12.22 -5.70
CA GLU A 251 14.16 -11.39 -4.55
C GLU A 251 15.65 -11.46 -4.15
N ILE A 252 16.27 -12.64 -4.22
CA ILE A 252 17.72 -12.83 -3.98
C ILE A 252 18.54 -12.06 -5.01
N ILE A 253 18.12 -12.09 -6.28
CA ILE A 253 18.74 -11.31 -7.36
C ILE A 253 18.55 -9.80 -7.13
N ARG A 254 17.65 -9.41 -6.22
CA ARG A 254 17.27 -8.02 -5.95
C ARG A 254 16.94 -7.29 -7.26
N LEU A 255 16.07 -7.90 -8.06
CA LEU A 255 15.76 -7.45 -9.43
C LEU A 255 15.30 -5.98 -9.47
N VAL A 256 14.43 -5.58 -8.55
CA VAL A 256 13.89 -4.21 -8.49
C VAL A 256 14.98 -3.15 -8.26
N PRO A 257 15.78 -3.18 -7.18
CA PRO A 257 16.85 -2.19 -7.00
C PRO A 257 17.94 -2.31 -8.07
N TYR A 258 18.17 -3.49 -8.66
CA TYR A 258 19.09 -3.62 -9.79
C TYR A 258 18.59 -2.84 -11.02
N ILE A 259 17.32 -2.99 -11.40
CA ILE A 259 16.72 -2.24 -12.50
C ILE A 259 16.79 -0.73 -12.21
N ILE A 260 16.43 -0.30 -11.00
CA ILE A 260 16.52 1.11 -10.59
C ILE A 260 17.96 1.62 -10.67
N SER A 261 18.94 0.80 -10.27
CA SER A 261 20.37 1.15 -10.36
C SER A 261 20.84 1.32 -11.80
N VAL A 262 20.41 0.44 -12.71
CA VAL A 262 20.74 0.53 -14.14
C VAL A 262 20.07 1.76 -14.77
N ILE A 263 18.79 2.00 -14.47
CA ILE A 263 18.07 3.21 -14.91
C ILE A 263 18.77 4.46 -14.39
N ARG A 264 19.19 4.49 -13.12
CA ARG A 264 19.95 5.60 -12.53
C ARG A 264 21.31 5.79 -13.19
N SER A 265 21.97 4.72 -13.62
CA SER A 265 23.24 4.82 -14.34
C SER A 265 23.08 5.39 -15.76
N PHE A 266 21.92 5.21 -16.39
CA PHE A 266 21.65 5.70 -17.74
C PHE A 266 21.03 7.11 -17.76
N ILE A 267 20.19 7.46 -16.78
CA ILE A 267 19.39 8.70 -16.77
C ILE A 267 19.82 9.67 -15.64
N GLY A 268 20.52 9.19 -14.61
CA GLY A 268 20.86 10.01 -13.44
C GLY A 268 22.09 10.91 -13.66
N PRO A 269 22.07 12.18 -13.21
CA PRO A 269 23.28 13.01 -13.17
C PRO A 269 24.35 12.37 -12.27
N ASN A 270 25.62 12.73 -12.49
CA ASN A 270 26.76 12.28 -11.69
C ASN A 270 26.65 12.80 -10.23
N LEU A 271 25.86 12.11 -9.41
CA LEU A 271 25.57 12.49 -8.02
C LEU A 271 26.79 12.21 -7.13
N THR A 272 27.12 13.18 -6.27
CA THR A 272 28.27 13.13 -5.35
C THR A 272 28.02 12.08 -4.24
N GLU A 273 29.06 11.51 -3.62
CA GLU A 273 28.96 10.42 -2.63
C GLU A 273 27.92 10.67 -1.50
N LYS A 274 27.68 11.93 -1.12
CA LYS A 274 26.69 12.30 -0.10
C LYS A 274 25.22 12.12 -0.54
N GLU A 275 24.91 12.20 -1.84
CA GLU A 275 23.56 12.01 -2.41
C GLU A 275 23.27 10.54 -2.78
N ARG A 276 24.28 9.67 -2.67
CA ARG A 276 24.14 8.22 -2.87
C ARG A 276 23.54 7.53 -1.64
N ASN A 277 23.74 8.10 -0.45
CA ASN A 277 23.32 7.54 0.83
C ASN A 277 21.91 7.99 1.28
N THR A 278 21.25 8.87 0.53
CA THR A 278 19.86 9.24 0.81
C THR A 278 18.91 8.20 0.20
N SER A 279 18.08 7.58 1.05
CA SER A 279 16.94 6.77 0.62
C SER A 279 16.06 7.60 -0.31
N TRP A 280 15.91 7.18 -1.57
CA TRP A 280 15.11 7.93 -2.55
C TRP A 280 13.61 7.94 -2.18
N LEU A 281 13.16 6.95 -1.41
CA LEU A 281 11.84 6.91 -0.77
C LEU A 281 12.04 7.08 0.73
N GLY A 282 11.88 8.31 1.21
CA GLY A 282 11.89 8.79 2.61
C GLY A 282 12.12 7.77 3.73
#